data_AF-A0AAU9Y5H7-F1
#
_entry.id   AF-A0AAU9Y5H7-F1
#
_cell.length_a   1.000
_cell.length_b   1.000
_cell.length_c   1.000
_cell.angle_alpha   90.00
_cell.angle_beta   90.00
_cell.angle_gamma   90.00
#
_symmetry.space_group_name_H-M   'P 1'
#
loop_
_entity.id
_entity.type
_entity.pdbx_description
1 polymer ?
#
loop_
_entity_poly.entity_id
_entity_poly.type
_entity_poly.pdbx_seq_one_letter_code
_entity_poly.pdbx_strand_id
1 'polypeptide(L)'
;EDVDECLLGKHDFPAERECVNNLGSYQCSHWLKGKTVFSIICVRKMLEKMKCYLLLALFTCLDCFSANNQCGLSSMGDDCRVIEFKEGTKNKILTNHVIRRDQLPDKDICELRCYLEPNCVSYNYGPLSDGTFTCELNDRTYLQVPASLKDKSGFVYTEIFNPCESIPCANHASCQAGFGNHGYRCICPAGYLGVQCKTDIDECDDGSHDCRDAANCKNTAGSFDCSCQSGHLGDGRHFCSDNWKKINTDPVYFGTKNDDFGSFQIQEAGKIYTFKLVHTNGTVTCDTYYKSTKWGCLHPYLRNHRLLTVITYPNKTVLPLAEFAKCSVDYSYQLDGAHVNSPTLVFNLLPTPLVVSIGQQFLIWYGQDLANYTELNNAGETCADVYALYPSPELQH
;
A
#
# COMPACT_ATOMS: atom_id res chain seq x y z
N GLU A 1 -5.49 -34.73 22.73
CA GLU A 1 -5.37 -36.11 23.22
C GLU A 1 -4.09 -36.63 22.58
N ASP A 2 -2.90 -36.78 23.19
CA ASP A 2 -2.38 -36.93 24.55
C ASP A 2 -0.90 -36.43 24.54
N VAL A 3 -0.39 -35.68 25.53
CA VAL A 3 0.31 -36.03 26.80
C VAL A 3 1.75 -36.60 26.65
N ASP A 4 2.63 -36.02 27.48
CA ASP A 4 4.00 -36.34 27.86
C ASP A 4 4.40 -37.82 27.96
N GLU A 5 5.69 -38.11 27.74
CA GLU A 5 6.61 -38.79 28.67
C GLU A 5 7.83 -39.38 27.93
N CYS A 6 9.02 -38.83 28.20
CA CYS A 6 10.28 -39.56 28.09
C CYS A 6 11.07 -39.37 29.39
N LEU A 7 10.52 -39.93 30.47
CA LEU A 7 11.33 -40.45 31.57
C LEU A 7 11.95 -41.77 31.11
N LEU A 8 13.27 -41.91 31.22
CA LEU A 8 13.95 -43.01 31.91
C LEU A 8 15.46 -42.96 31.69
N GLY A 9 16.17 -42.65 32.77
CA GLY A 9 17.53 -43.14 32.94
C GLY A 9 17.50 -44.66 33.11
N LYS A 10 18.39 -45.34 32.38
CA LYS A 10 19.15 -46.55 32.77
C LYS A 10 19.82 -47.15 31.53
N HIS A 11 20.82 -46.46 31.00
CA HIS A 11 21.99 -47.08 30.38
C HIS A 11 23.10 -46.03 30.39
N ASP A 12 24.13 -46.28 31.20
CA ASP A 12 25.35 -45.46 31.24
C ASP A 12 25.96 -45.38 29.83
N PHE A 13 25.74 -44.27 29.13
CA PHE A 13 26.53 -43.87 27.97
C PHE A 13 27.37 -42.65 28.35
N PRO A 14 28.71 -42.65 28.16
CA PRO A 14 29.59 -41.61 28.68
C PRO A 14 29.55 -40.26 27.89
N ALA A 15 28.41 -39.87 27.32
CA ALA A 15 28.32 -38.75 26.37
C ALA A 15 27.34 -37.62 26.73
N GLU A 16 26.71 -37.62 27.91
CA GLU A 16 25.75 -36.56 28.31
C GLU A 16 26.39 -35.27 28.88
N ARG A 17 27.66 -34.98 28.57
CA ARG A 17 28.33 -33.77 29.09
C ARG A 17 28.86 -32.77 28.06
N GLU A 18 28.47 -32.84 26.78
CA GLU A 18 29.12 -32.02 25.74
C GLU A 18 28.17 -31.33 24.74
N CYS A 19 26.96 -30.93 25.15
CA CYS A 19 26.12 -30.00 24.36
C CYS A 19 25.36 -29.04 25.30
N VAL A 20 25.74 -27.76 25.31
CA VAL A 20 24.95 -26.69 25.94
C VAL A 20 24.20 -25.94 24.85
N ASN A 21 22.87 -25.88 24.98
CA ASN A 21 22.01 -25.12 24.09
C ASN A 21 22.02 -23.64 24.51
N ASN A 22 22.53 -22.77 23.66
CA ASN A 22 22.26 -21.34 23.73
C ASN A 22 21.93 -20.83 22.31
N LEU A 23 20.68 -20.40 22.12
CA LEU A 23 20.21 -19.62 20.97
C LEU A 23 20.40 -20.29 19.59
N GLY A 24 20.01 -21.56 19.46
CA GLY A 24 19.74 -22.16 18.13
C GLY A 24 20.97 -22.47 17.28
N SER A 25 22.19 -22.44 17.85
CA SER A 25 23.39 -22.96 17.19
C SER A 25 23.93 -24.16 17.98
N TYR A 26 23.98 -25.33 17.34
CA TYR A 26 24.69 -26.49 17.89
C TYR A 26 26.19 -26.27 17.72
N GLN A 27 26.93 -26.05 18.81
CA GLN A 27 28.39 -26.07 18.79
C GLN A 27 28.88 -27.35 19.48
N CYS A 28 29.76 -28.11 18.80
CA CYS A 28 30.50 -29.20 19.43
C CYS A 28 31.49 -28.60 20.43
N SER A 29 31.36 -28.95 21.72
CA SER A 29 32.35 -28.54 22.71
C SER A 29 33.63 -29.39 22.59
N HIS A 30 34.76 -28.69 22.73
CA HIS A 30 36.12 -29.18 22.90
C HIS A 30 36.89 -29.77 21.70
N TRP A 31 37.84 -28.94 21.26
CA TRP A 31 39.04 -29.30 20.50
C TRP A 31 39.84 -30.41 21.18
N LEU A 32 40.04 -31.52 20.49
CA LEU A 32 41.22 -32.37 20.65
C LEU A 32 41.98 -32.43 19.31
N LYS A 33 43.17 -31.83 19.31
CA LYS A 33 44.11 -31.83 18.19
C LYS A 33 44.44 -33.25 17.76
N GLY A 34 44.28 -33.52 16.47
CA GLY A 34 44.93 -34.62 15.75
C GLY A 34 44.19 -35.96 15.79
N LYS A 35 43.30 -36.18 14.80
CA LYS A 35 43.10 -37.46 14.08
C LYS A 35 42.00 -37.29 13.02
N THR A 36 42.36 -37.49 11.76
CA THR A 36 41.57 -37.29 10.53
C THR A 36 40.40 -38.27 10.30
N VAL A 37 40.04 -39.09 11.29
CA VAL A 37 39.03 -40.15 11.14
C VAL A 37 37.69 -39.81 11.85
N PHE A 38 37.70 -38.92 12.86
CA PHE A 38 36.48 -38.55 13.60
C PHE A 38 35.65 -37.42 12.96
N SER A 39 36.27 -36.57 12.14
CA SER A 39 35.56 -35.58 11.31
C SER A 39 34.64 -36.25 10.29
N ILE A 40 35.05 -37.40 9.75
CA ILE A 40 34.23 -38.21 8.84
C ILE A 40 33.04 -38.84 9.58
N ILE A 41 33.19 -39.24 10.84
CA ILE A 41 32.08 -39.79 11.64
C ILE A 41 31.05 -38.70 12.01
N CYS A 42 31.49 -37.47 12.25
CA CYS A 42 30.59 -36.34 12.54
C CYS A 42 29.86 -35.85 11.29
N VAL A 43 30.53 -35.81 10.14
CA VAL A 43 29.91 -35.51 8.82
C VAL A 43 28.98 -36.65 8.40
N ARG A 44 29.33 -37.91 8.66
CA ARG A 44 28.47 -39.08 8.36
C ARG A 44 27.27 -39.17 9.31
N LYS A 45 27.40 -38.80 10.58
CA LYS A 45 26.28 -38.65 11.52
C LYS A 45 25.45 -37.38 11.28
N MET A 46 26.02 -36.31 10.73
CA MET A 46 25.26 -35.17 10.20
C MET A 46 24.54 -35.54 8.90
N LEU A 47 25.13 -36.34 8.01
CA LEU A 47 24.47 -36.89 6.82
C LEU A 47 23.38 -37.90 7.19
N GLU A 48 23.53 -38.69 8.27
CA GLU A 48 22.47 -39.55 8.79
C GLU A 48 21.38 -38.78 9.57
N LYS A 49 21.74 -37.72 10.30
CA LYS A 49 20.74 -36.78 10.86
C LYS A 49 20.08 -35.91 9.78
N MET A 50 20.76 -35.64 8.66
CA MET A 50 20.18 -35.05 7.46
C MET A 50 19.35 -36.06 6.68
N LYS A 51 19.56 -37.38 6.80
CA LYS A 51 18.55 -38.35 6.38
C LYS A 51 17.31 -38.26 7.25
N CYS A 52 17.44 -38.02 8.56
CA CYS A 52 16.31 -37.68 9.44
C CYS A 52 15.67 -36.32 9.13
N TYR A 53 16.45 -35.31 8.70
CA TYR A 53 15.94 -33.99 8.28
C TYR A 53 15.36 -34.02 6.87
N LEU A 54 15.89 -34.84 5.97
CA LEU A 54 15.27 -35.20 4.69
C LEU A 54 13.99 -35.97 4.96
N LEU A 55 13.96 -36.86 5.96
CA LEU A 55 12.76 -37.56 6.46
C LEU A 55 11.76 -36.59 7.11
N LEU A 56 12.21 -35.52 7.79
CA LEU A 56 11.36 -34.50 8.39
C LEU A 56 10.83 -33.46 7.38
N ALA A 57 11.64 -33.08 6.38
CA ALA A 57 11.23 -32.30 5.22
C ALA A 57 10.32 -33.11 4.29
N LEU A 58 10.58 -34.42 4.22
CA LEU A 58 9.64 -35.43 3.78
C LEU A 58 8.36 -35.27 4.61
N PHE A 59 8.37 -35.33 5.96
CA PHE A 59 7.18 -35.16 6.85
C PHE A 59 6.37 -33.87 6.59
N THR A 60 7.00 -32.74 6.24
CA THR A 60 6.28 -31.51 5.88
C THR A 60 5.77 -31.47 4.42
N CYS A 61 6.31 -32.31 3.52
CA CYS A 61 5.72 -32.61 2.22
C CYS A 61 4.92 -33.95 2.26
N LEU A 62 4.61 -34.52 3.44
CA LEU A 62 4.07 -35.88 3.67
C LEU A 62 2.71 -35.94 4.37
N ASP A 63 1.84 -34.96 4.14
CA ASP A 63 0.41 -35.26 4.24
C ASP A 63 -0.03 -36.33 3.18
N CYS A 64 0.88 -36.84 2.34
CA CYS A 64 0.62 -37.86 1.31
C CYS A 64 0.93 -39.33 1.69
N PHE A 65 1.45 -39.71 2.89
CA PHE A 65 1.70 -41.15 3.19
C PHE A 65 0.63 -41.90 4.01
N SER A 66 -0.46 -41.26 4.45
CA SER A 66 -1.49 -41.98 5.19
C SER A 66 -2.61 -42.58 4.31
N ALA A 67 -2.48 -42.61 2.98
CA ALA A 67 -3.50 -43.23 2.13
C ALA A 67 -2.89 -43.94 0.90
N ASN A 68 -2.71 -45.26 1.02
CA ASN A 68 -2.77 -46.25 -0.07
C ASN A 68 -2.31 -45.77 -1.47
N ASN A 69 -0.99 -45.73 -1.72
CA ASN A 69 -0.36 -45.88 -3.04
C ASN A 69 -1.02 -45.20 -4.27
N GLN A 70 -1.59 -44.00 -4.09
CA GLN A 70 -2.06 -43.15 -5.19
C GLN A 70 -1.73 -41.67 -4.89
N CYS A 71 -0.44 -41.32 -4.73
CA CYS A 71 -0.05 -39.92 -4.90
C CYS A 71 0.00 -39.64 -6.41
N GLY A 72 -1.10 -39.14 -6.96
CA GLY A 72 -1.07 -38.44 -8.24
C GLY A 72 -0.14 -37.23 -8.14
N LEU A 73 0.40 -36.78 -9.26
CA LEU A 73 1.28 -35.60 -9.42
C LEU A 73 0.68 -34.26 -8.92
N SER A 74 -0.43 -34.28 -8.18
CA SER A 74 -1.29 -33.15 -7.82
C SER A 74 -1.24 -32.76 -6.33
N SER A 75 -0.29 -33.31 -5.55
CA SER A 75 -0.27 -33.13 -4.08
C SER A 75 1.12 -32.77 -3.52
N MET A 76 1.94 -32.04 -4.28
CA MET A 76 2.97 -31.19 -3.67
C MET A 76 2.32 -29.82 -3.48
N GLY A 77 2.13 -29.40 -2.23
CA GLY A 77 1.70 -28.02 -1.96
C GLY A 77 2.67 -27.05 -2.64
N ASP A 78 2.16 -25.90 -3.10
CA ASP A 78 2.93 -24.87 -3.84
C ASP A 78 4.14 -24.28 -3.07
N ASP A 79 4.39 -24.76 -1.84
CA ASP A 79 5.47 -24.36 -0.95
C ASP A 79 6.71 -25.28 -0.97
N CYS A 80 6.65 -26.49 -1.54
CA CYS A 80 7.84 -27.35 -1.66
C CYS A 80 8.74 -26.82 -2.80
N ARG A 81 10.01 -26.52 -2.51
CA ARG A 81 11.01 -26.06 -3.49
C ARG A 81 11.90 -27.20 -3.99
N VAL A 82 12.14 -27.29 -5.29
CA VAL A 82 13.00 -28.23 -5.99
C VAL A 82 13.78 -27.48 -7.08
N ILE A 83 15.11 -27.50 -7.02
CA ILE A 83 15.99 -26.84 -8.01
C ILE A 83 17.07 -27.81 -8.48
N GLU A 84 17.52 -27.63 -9.71
CA GLU A 84 18.61 -28.39 -10.32
C GLU A 84 19.72 -27.43 -10.75
N PHE A 85 20.93 -27.63 -10.23
CA PHE A 85 22.10 -26.83 -10.60
C PHE A 85 22.72 -27.35 -11.90
N LYS A 86 23.02 -26.43 -12.81
CA LYS A 86 23.81 -26.71 -14.02
C LYS A 86 25.29 -26.88 -13.66
N GLU A 87 26.07 -27.36 -14.63
CA GLU A 87 27.52 -27.40 -14.47
C GLU A 87 28.11 -25.98 -14.30
N GLY A 88 28.98 -25.81 -13.30
CA GLY A 88 29.56 -24.52 -12.97
C GLY A 88 30.55 -24.01 -14.02
N THR A 89 30.41 -22.75 -14.41
CA THR A 89 31.33 -22.06 -15.34
C THR A 89 32.53 -21.51 -14.59
N LYS A 90 33.72 -22.02 -14.90
CA LYS A 90 34.98 -21.61 -14.26
C LYS A 90 35.42 -20.21 -14.70
N ASN A 91 36.15 -19.54 -13.81
CA ASN A 91 36.71 -18.21 -13.96
C ASN A 91 35.67 -17.11 -14.27
N LYS A 92 34.44 -17.32 -13.82
CA LYS A 92 33.33 -16.37 -14.01
C LYS A 92 32.70 -16.01 -12.67
N ILE A 93 32.13 -14.81 -12.62
CA ILE A 93 31.36 -14.29 -11.49
C ILE A 93 30.20 -13.44 -12.03
N LEU A 94 29.04 -13.49 -11.39
CA LEU A 94 27.94 -12.56 -11.63
C LEU A 94 28.02 -11.40 -10.63
N THR A 95 28.11 -10.16 -11.11
CA THR A 95 28.22 -8.96 -10.27
C THR A 95 26.91 -8.18 -10.22
N ASN A 96 26.72 -7.30 -9.23
CA ASN A 96 25.55 -6.40 -9.06
C ASN A 96 24.20 -7.08 -8.74
N HIS A 97 24.17 -8.40 -8.65
CA HIS A 97 22.97 -9.20 -8.37
C HIS A 97 23.12 -10.07 -7.13
N VAL A 98 24.16 -9.82 -6.31
CA VAL A 98 24.43 -10.57 -5.08
C VAL A 98 23.42 -10.15 -4.01
N ILE A 99 22.58 -11.08 -3.58
CA ILE A 99 21.59 -10.87 -2.51
C ILE A 99 22.09 -11.33 -1.14
N ARG A 100 23.07 -12.22 -1.11
CA ARG A 100 23.65 -12.72 0.14
C ARG A 100 25.10 -13.13 -0.06
N ARG A 101 25.93 -12.91 0.96
CA ARG A 101 27.33 -13.33 1.00
C ARG A 101 27.59 -14.10 2.29
N ASP A 102 28.10 -15.31 2.15
CA ASP A 102 28.54 -16.13 3.28
C ASP A 102 30.02 -16.53 3.08
N GLN A 103 30.75 -16.74 4.18
CA GLN A 103 32.08 -17.33 4.18
C GLN A 103 31.96 -18.80 4.60
N LEU A 104 32.18 -19.72 3.66
CA LEU A 104 31.91 -21.14 3.86
C LEU A 104 32.98 -21.96 3.14
N PRO A 105 33.54 -23.00 3.78
CA PRO A 105 34.66 -23.77 3.22
C PRO A 105 34.24 -24.79 2.15
N ASP A 106 32.95 -25.09 2.05
CA ASP A 106 32.40 -26.15 1.21
C ASP A 106 31.36 -25.58 0.24
N LYS A 107 31.50 -25.96 -1.04
CA LYS A 107 30.63 -25.56 -2.13
C LYS A 107 29.22 -26.14 -1.95
N ASP A 108 29.08 -27.34 -1.41
CA ASP A 108 27.77 -28.00 -1.24
C ASP A 108 26.89 -27.22 -0.24
N ILE A 109 27.51 -26.55 0.74
CA ILE A 109 26.80 -25.67 1.66
C ILE A 109 26.30 -24.41 0.92
N CYS A 110 27.04 -23.92 -0.08
CA CYS A 110 26.59 -22.79 -0.90
C CYS A 110 25.34 -23.16 -1.72
N GLU A 111 25.28 -24.37 -2.27
CA GLU A 111 24.09 -24.90 -2.95
C GLU A 111 22.90 -25.02 -2.01
N LEU A 112 23.11 -25.55 -0.79
CA LEU A 112 22.08 -25.60 0.24
C LEU A 112 21.59 -24.20 0.65
N ARG A 113 22.48 -23.21 0.76
CA ARG A 113 22.11 -21.82 1.05
C ARG A 113 21.25 -21.24 -0.07
N CYS A 114 21.60 -21.51 -1.33
CA CYS A 114 20.79 -21.11 -2.46
C CYS A 114 19.43 -21.79 -2.44
N TYR A 115 19.35 -23.09 -2.13
CA TYR A 115 18.09 -23.83 -1.98
C TYR A 115 17.16 -23.22 -0.91
N LEU A 116 17.71 -22.78 0.21
CA LEU A 116 16.94 -22.17 1.30
C LEU A 116 16.54 -20.71 1.03
N GLU A 117 17.16 -20.04 0.06
CA GLU A 117 16.87 -18.66 -0.34
C GLU A 117 15.96 -18.66 -1.57
N PRO A 118 14.64 -18.39 -1.44
CA PRO A 118 13.68 -18.52 -2.54
C PRO A 118 14.01 -17.68 -3.79
N ASN A 119 14.70 -16.55 -3.60
CA ASN A 119 15.07 -15.66 -4.68
C ASN A 119 16.42 -16.03 -5.34
N CYS A 120 17.17 -16.98 -4.78
CA CYS A 120 18.44 -17.40 -5.36
C CYS A 120 18.24 -18.26 -6.60
N VAL A 121 18.82 -17.85 -7.73
CA VAL A 121 18.79 -18.60 -9.01
C VAL A 121 20.19 -18.86 -9.57
N SER A 122 21.22 -18.28 -8.98
CA SER A 122 22.62 -18.62 -9.24
C SER A 122 23.49 -18.25 -8.04
N TYR A 123 24.72 -18.74 -8.00
CA TYR A 123 25.69 -18.33 -7.00
C TYR A 123 27.10 -18.26 -7.59
N ASN A 124 27.93 -17.43 -6.96
CA ASN A 124 29.37 -17.41 -7.16
C ASN A 124 30.05 -18.13 -6.00
N TYR A 125 31.04 -18.95 -6.30
CA TYR A 125 31.88 -19.58 -5.28
C TYR A 125 33.35 -19.42 -5.64
N GLY A 126 34.17 -18.98 -4.69
CA GLY A 126 35.60 -18.76 -4.95
C GLY A 126 36.41 -18.39 -3.72
N PRO A 127 37.74 -18.36 -3.83
CA PRO A 127 38.63 -18.07 -2.73
C PRO A 127 38.65 -16.58 -2.36
N LEU A 128 38.87 -16.29 -1.09
CA LEU A 128 39.16 -14.97 -0.53
C LEU A 128 40.68 -14.83 -0.26
N SER A 129 41.12 -13.59 -0.05
CA SER A 129 42.54 -13.26 0.16
C SER A 129 43.13 -13.86 1.44
N ASP A 130 42.29 -14.18 2.42
CA ASP A 130 42.67 -14.79 3.70
C ASP A 130 42.77 -16.33 3.65
N GLY A 131 42.58 -16.94 2.46
CA GLY A 131 42.59 -18.38 2.27
C GLY A 131 41.26 -19.07 2.60
N THR A 132 40.23 -18.31 3.00
CA THR A 132 38.86 -18.82 3.13
C THR A 132 38.13 -18.79 1.78
N PHE A 133 36.90 -19.28 1.73
CA PHE A 133 36.07 -19.27 0.53
C PHE A 133 34.81 -18.45 0.77
N THR A 134 34.32 -17.79 -0.28
CA THR A 134 33.09 -17.02 -0.27
C THR A 134 32.05 -17.66 -1.18
N CYS A 135 30.82 -17.67 -0.69
CA CYS A 135 29.60 -17.99 -1.42
C CYS A 135 28.81 -16.69 -1.58
N GLU A 136 28.46 -16.34 -2.82
CA GLU A 136 27.62 -15.18 -3.13
C GLU A 136 26.36 -15.68 -3.84
N LEU A 137 25.20 -15.60 -3.20
CA LEU A 137 23.92 -15.96 -3.82
C LEU A 137 23.43 -14.80 -4.68
N ASN A 138 22.91 -15.09 -5.87
CA ASN A 138 22.41 -14.09 -6.80
C ASN A 138 20.93 -14.30 -7.14
N ASP A 139 20.23 -13.20 -7.36
CA ASP A 139 18.81 -13.18 -7.74
C ASP A 139 18.55 -13.22 -9.26
N ARG A 140 19.61 -13.34 -10.06
CA ARG A 140 19.53 -13.41 -11.53
C ARG A 140 20.48 -14.46 -12.09
N THR A 141 20.18 -14.92 -13.30
CA THR A 141 21.09 -15.73 -14.13
C THR A 141 21.78 -14.86 -15.18
N TYR A 142 22.84 -15.36 -15.82
CA TYR A 142 23.51 -14.62 -16.91
C TYR A 142 22.59 -14.41 -18.12
N LEU A 143 21.58 -15.26 -18.33
CA LEU A 143 20.62 -15.11 -19.41
C LEU A 143 19.75 -13.86 -19.21
N GLN A 144 19.42 -13.52 -17.96
CA GLN A 144 18.67 -12.32 -17.62
C GLN A 144 19.54 -11.06 -17.66
N VAL A 145 20.82 -11.17 -17.28
CA VAL A 145 21.73 -10.02 -17.10
C VAL A 145 23.14 -10.30 -17.66
N PRO A 146 23.28 -10.50 -18.98
CA PRO A 146 24.52 -10.97 -19.58
C PRO A 146 25.70 -10.01 -19.38
N ALA A 147 25.44 -8.70 -19.31
CA ALA A 147 26.47 -7.69 -19.05
C ALA A 147 27.10 -7.77 -17.66
N SER A 148 26.42 -8.42 -16.70
CA SER A 148 26.86 -8.57 -15.32
C SER A 148 27.76 -9.80 -15.10
N LEU A 149 27.89 -10.68 -16.10
CA LEU A 149 28.81 -11.81 -16.03
C LEU A 149 30.23 -11.33 -16.38
N LYS A 150 31.15 -11.47 -15.43
CA LYS A 150 32.54 -10.99 -15.53
C LYS A 150 33.53 -12.12 -15.38
N ASP A 151 34.71 -11.96 -15.98
CA ASP A 151 35.85 -12.82 -15.74
C ASP A 151 36.43 -12.56 -14.35
N LYS A 152 36.60 -13.63 -13.57
CA LYS A 152 37.27 -13.58 -12.28
C LYS A 152 37.96 -14.91 -12.01
N SER A 153 39.28 -14.91 -12.14
CA SER A 153 40.10 -16.10 -11.95
C SER A 153 39.86 -16.73 -10.57
N GLY A 154 39.72 -18.06 -10.54
CA GLY A 154 39.50 -18.82 -9.31
C GLY A 154 38.05 -18.87 -8.81
N PHE A 155 37.14 -18.12 -9.42
CA PHE A 155 35.70 -18.21 -9.12
C PHE A 155 34.99 -19.18 -10.05
N VAL A 156 33.93 -19.80 -9.56
CA VAL A 156 32.97 -20.60 -10.33
C VAL A 156 31.60 -19.97 -10.19
N TYR A 157 30.97 -19.67 -11.32
CA TYR A 157 29.57 -19.24 -11.40
C TYR A 157 28.69 -20.46 -11.71
N THR A 158 27.69 -20.72 -10.89
CA THR A 158 26.77 -21.86 -11.06
C THR A 158 25.33 -21.37 -10.98
N GLU A 159 24.47 -21.81 -11.89
CA GLU A 159 23.07 -21.40 -11.96
C GLU A 159 22.13 -22.59 -11.98
N ILE A 160 20.84 -22.33 -11.77
CA ILE A 160 19.79 -23.35 -11.89
C ILE A 160 19.07 -23.26 -13.24
N PHE A 161 18.30 -24.29 -13.56
CA PHE A 161 17.21 -24.11 -14.54
C PHE A 161 16.17 -23.13 -13.97
N ASN A 162 15.95 -22.00 -14.65
CA ASN A 162 15.13 -20.90 -14.14
C ASN A 162 13.94 -20.58 -15.08
N PRO A 163 12.75 -21.15 -14.84
CA PRO A 163 11.55 -20.84 -15.63
C PRO A 163 11.15 -19.36 -15.60
N CYS A 164 11.57 -18.59 -14.59
CA CYS A 164 11.29 -17.17 -14.48
C CYS A 164 11.98 -16.33 -15.56
N GLU A 165 12.93 -16.88 -16.32
CA GLU A 165 13.54 -16.22 -17.48
C GLU A 165 12.51 -15.90 -18.58
N SER A 166 11.43 -16.69 -18.66
CA SER A 166 10.33 -16.48 -19.61
C SER A 166 9.32 -15.41 -19.18
N ILE A 167 9.50 -14.78 -18.01
CA ILE A 167 8.59 -13.80 -17.42
C ILE A 167 7.14 -14.32 -17.35
N PRO A 168 6.89 -15.45 -16.65
CA PRO A 168 5.58 -16.09 -16.65
C PRO A 168 4.53 -15.37 -15.79
N CYS A 169 4.96 -14.53 -14.85
CA CYS A 169 4.10 -13.83 -13.90
C CYS A 169 3.60 -12.49 -14.45
N ALA A 170 2.30 -12.25 -14.38
CA ALA A 170 1.65 -11.01 -14.84
C ALA A 170 1.57 -9.95 -13.73
N ASN A 171 1.07 -8.76 -14.08
CA ASN A 171 0.72 -7.69 -13.13
C ASN A 171 1.83 -7.31 -12.15
N HIS A 172 3.10 -7.30 -12.61
CA HIS A 172 4.27 -7.01 -11.78
C HIS A 172 4.52 -7.99 -10.61
N ALA A 173 3.95 -9.19 -10.68
CA ALA A 173 4.18 -10.26 -9.71
C ALA A 173 5.65 -10.72 -9.68
N SER A 174 6.11 -11.15 -8.50
CA SER A 174 7.46 -11.68 -8.31
C SER A 174 7.52 -13.17 -8.64
N CYS A 175 8.52 -13.59 -9.42
CA CYS A 175 8.69 -15.00 -9.79
C CYS A 175 9.78 -15.67 -8.96
N GLN A 176 9.47 -16.84 -8.39
CA GLN A 176 10.43 -17.66 -7.65
C GLN A 176 10.57 -19.03 -8.32
N ALA A 177 11.81 -19.38 -8.66
CA ALA A 177 12.11 -20.64 -9.34
C ALA A 177 12.20 -21.82 -8.37
N GLY A 178 11.79 -22.98 -8.87
CA GLY A 178 11.81 -24.26 -8.19
C GLY A 178 10.56 -24.56 -7.37
N PHE A 179 9.49 -23.78 -7.44
CA PHE A 179 8.28 -24.03 -6.63
C PHE A 179 7.14 -24.62 -7.44
N GLY A 180 6.29 -25.40 -6.78
CA GLY A 180 5.07 -25.97 -7.36
C GLY A 180 5.32 -26.88 -8.57
N ASN A 181 4.23 -27.31 -9.21
CA ASN A 181 4.29 -28.26 -10.33
C ASN A 181 4.81 -27.65 -11.64
N HIS A 182 4.90 -26.31 -11.73
CA HIS A 182 5.36 -25.59 -12.91
C HIS A 182 6.88 -25.29 -12.86
N GLY A 183 7.57 -25.66 -11.77
CA GLY A 183 8.96 -25.31 -11.53
C GLY A 183 9.17 -23.82 -11.20
N TYR A 184 8.09 -23.08 -10.98
CA TYR A 184 8.09 -21.71 -10.45
C TYR A 184 6.76 -21.43 -9.73
N ARG A 185 6.78 -20.43 -8.86
CA ARG A 185 5.57 -19.80 -8.34
C ARG A 185 5.62 -18.28 -8.55
N CYS A 186 4.46 -17.69 -8.78
CA CYS A 186 4.29 -16.25 -8.79
C CYS A 186 3.74 -15.79 -7.44
N ILE A 187 4.41 -14.82 -6.81
CA ILE A 187 3.87 -14.10 -5.65
C ILE A 187 3.04 -12.95 -6.21
N CYS A 188 1.72 -13.10 -6.14
CA CYS A 188 0.79 -12.12 -6.66
C CYS A 188 0.79 -10.84 -5.80
N PRO A 189 0.76 -9.65 -6.42
CA PRO A 189 0.40 -8.43 -5.72
C PRO A 189 -1.02 -8.54 -5.16
N ALA A 190 -1.35 -7.66 -4.22
CA ALA A 190 -2.72 -7.49 -3.76
C ALA A 190 -3.67 -7.23 -4.95
N GLY A 191 -4.89 -7.78 -4.87
CA GLY A 191 -5.90 -7.67 -5.92
C GLY A 191 -5.75 -8.67 -7.08
N TYR A 192 -4.76 -9.57 -7.05
CA TYR A 192 -4.59 -10.60 -8.09
C TYR A 192 -4.44 -12.01 -7.53
N LEU A 193 -4.93 -13.00 -8.27
CA LEU A 193 -4.81 -14.42 -7.96
C LEU A 193 -4.45 -15.29 -9.17
N GLY A 194 -4.23 -16.58 -8.87
CA GLY A 194 -3.93 -17.63 -9.84
C GLY A 194 -2.43 -17.85 -10.07
N VAL A 195 -2.09 -18.96 -10.70
CA VAL A 195 -0.70 -19.44 -10.89
C VAL A 195 0.23 -18.38 -11.51
N GLN A 196 -0.31 -17.56 -12.41
CA GLN A 196 0.42 -16.50 -13.12
C GLN A 196 0.00 -15.09 -12.71
N CYS A 197 -0.82 -14.93 -11.66
CA CYS A 197 -1.35 -13.65 -11.19
C CYS A 197 -2.08 -12.84 -12.27
N LYS A 198 -2.78 -13.53 -13.18
CA LYS A 198 -3.52 -12.94 -14.30
C LYS A 198 -4.97 -12.65 -13.97
N THR A 199 -5.50 -13.30 -12.95
CA THR A 199 -6.90 -13.17 -12.58
C THR A 199 -7.01 -12.05 -11.57
N ASP A 200 -7.79 -11.05 -11.94
CA ASP A 200 -8.22 -9.97 -11.06
C ASP A 200 -9.13 -10.53 -9.95
N ILE A 201 -8.95 -10.05 -8.72
CA ILE A 201 -9.89 -10.30 -7.63
C ILE A 201 -10.97 -9.24 -7.75
N ASP A 202 -12.22 -9.66 -7.92
CA ASP A 202 -13.33 -8.71 -7.81
C ASP A 202 -13.69 -8.52 -6.35
N GLU A 203 -13.10 -7.50 -5.70
CA GLU A 203 -13.34 -7.26 -4.27
C GLU A 203 -14.78 -6.84 -3.98
N CYS A 204 -15.52 -6.35 -4.99
CA CYS A 204 -16.93 -6.01 -4.88
C CYS A 204 -17.80 -7.27 -4.80
N ASP A 205 -17.51 -8.27 -5.64
CA ASP A 205 -18.23 -9.55 -5.65
C ASP A 205 -17.81 -10.48 -4.50
N ASP A 206 -16.53 -10.46 -4.11
CA ASP A 206 -15.98 -11.25 -3.00
C ASP A 206 -16.32 -10.65 -1.62
N GLY A 207 -16.68 -9.37 -1.56
CA GLY A 207 -17.01 -8.66 -0.33
C GLY A 207 -15.79 -8.31 0.53
N SER A 208 -14.58 -8.37 -0.05
CA SER A 208 -13.32 -7.96 0.58
C SER A 208 -13.04 -6.45 0.47
N HIS A 209 -13.93 -5.70 -0.17
CA HIS A 209 -13.85 -4.25 -0.28
C HIS A 209 -14.08 -3.52 1.06
N ASP A 210 -13.56 -2.30 1.18
CA ASP A 210 -13.71 -1.43 2.35
C ASP A 210 -14.63 -0.21 2.12
N CYS A 211 -15.43 -0.24 1.05
CA CYS A 211 -16.43 0.80 0.80
C CYS A 211 -17.40 0.96 1.97
N ARG A 212 -17.71 2.22 2.32
CA ARG A 212 -18.59 2.57 3.43
C ARG A 212 -20.06 2.29 3.10
N ASP A 213 -20.89 2.23 4.14
CA ASP A 213 -22.35 2.25 4.00
C ASP A 213 -22.80 3.43 3.12
N ALA A 214 -23.82 3.19 2.30
CA ALA A 214 -24.28 4.09 1.26
C ALA A 214 -23.22 4.45 0.18
N ALA A 215 -22.18 3.62 0.00
CA ALA A 215 -21.31 3.66 -1.15
C ALA A 215 -21.58 2.49 -2.12
N ASN A 216 -21.36 2.74 -3.41
CA ASN A 216 -21.30 1.72 -4.45
C ASN A 216 -19.83 1.32 -4.64
N CYS A 217 -19.58 0.02 -4.58
CA CYS A 217 -18.30 -0.56 -4.98
C CYS A 217 -18.26 -0.74 -6.49
N LYS A 218 -17.11 -0.44 -7.10
CA LYS A 218 -16.82 -0.72 -8.50
C LYS A 218 -15.46 -1.37 -8.61
N ASN A 219 -15.42 -2.59 -9.12
CA ASN A 219 -14.18 -3.32 -9.31
C ASN A 219 -13.29 -2.66 -10.39
N THR A 220 -11.98 -2.75 -10.20
CA THR A 220 -10.95 -2.26 -11.11
C THR A 220 -9.78 -3.27 -11.14
N ALA A 221 -8.93 -3.22 -12.15
CA ALA A 221 -7.82 -4.19 -12.21
C ALA A 221 -6.84 -4.02 -11.04
N GLY A 222 -6.84 -4.99 -10.12
CA GLY A 222 -6.01 -5.10 -8.93
C GLY A 222 -6.47 -4.28 -7.73
N SER A 223 -7.70 -3.74 -7.76
CA SER A 223 -8.22 -2.84 -6.72
C SER A 223 -9.71 -2.60 -6.93
N PHE A 224 -10.32 -1.78 -6.08
CA PHE A 224 -11.68 -1.29 -6.27
C PHE A 224 -11.79 0.20 -5.96
N ASP A 225 -12.82 0.81 -6.55
CA ASP A 225 -13.23 2.20 -6.33
C ASP A 225 -14.56 2.23 -5.58
N CYS A 226 -14.65 3.14 -4.61
CA CYS A 226 -15.88 3.40 -3.87
C CYS A 226 -16.42 4.78 -4.26
N SER A 227 -17.73 4.87 -4.46
CA SER A 227 -18.40 6.13 -4.75
C SER A 227 -19.70 6.22 -3.99
N CYS A 228 -20.01 7.37 -3.38
CA CYS A 228 -21.26 7.51 -2.65
C CYS A 228 -22.48 7.33 -3.56
N GLN A 229 -23.51 6.67 -3.03
CA GLN A 229 -24.80 6.53 -3.69
C GLN A 229 -25.41 7.90 -3.97
N SER A 230 -26.34 7.95 -4.93
CA SER A 230 -27.00 9.20 -5.31
C SER A 230 -27.62 9.90 -4.09
N GLY A 231 -27.35 11.19 -3.95
CA GLY A 231 -27.83 12.02 -2.83
C GLY A 231 -26.84 12.13 -1.66
N HIS A 232 -25.84 11.25 -1.59
CA HIS A 232 -24.79 11.31 -0.57
C HIS A 232 -23.53 12.00 -1.10
N LEU A 233 -22.82 12.68 -0.20
CA LEU A 233 -21.53 13.29 -0.46
C LEU A 233 -20.46 12.66 0.44
N GLY A 234 -19.28 12.43 -0.12
CA GLY A 234 -18.18 11.77 0.56
C GLY A 234 -17.18 11.17 -0.43
N ASP A 235 -16.23 10.42 0.08
CA ASP A 235 -15.21 9.74 -0.72
C ASP A 235 -15.49 8.25 -0.95
N GLY A 236 -16.61 7.73 -0.42
CA GLY A 236 -17.01 6.33 -0.60
C GLY A 236 -16.25 5.33 0.28
N ARG A 237 -15.05 5.65 0.78
CA ARG A 237 -14.27 4.75 1.67
C ARG A 237 -14.40 5.13 3.14
N HIS A 238 -14.23 6.40 3.47
CA HIS A 238 -14.26 6.88 4.85
C HIS A 238 -15.65 7.30 5.27
N PHE A 239 -16.40 7.97 4.39
CA PHE A 239 -17.76 8.38 4.67
C PHE A 239 -18.60 8.60 3.41
N CYS A 240 -19.90 8.42 3.56
CA CYS A 240 -20.94 8.93 2.68
C CYS A 240 -22.03 9.54 3.57
N SER A 241 -22.37 10.81 3.35
CA SER A 241 -23.38 11.50 4.16
C SER A 241 -24.31 12.35 3.30
N ASP A 242 -25.60 12.29 3.62
CA ASP A 242 -26.65 13.18 3.13
C ASP A 242 -27.22 14.07 4.25
N ASN A 243 -26.62 14.03 5.45
CA ASN A 243 -27.08 14.70 6.67
C ASN A 243 -26.83 16.21 6.63
N TRP A 244 -27.51 16.89 5.72
CA TRP A 244 -27.51 18.34 5.57
C TRP A 244 -28.40 18.99 6.62
N LYS A 245 -27.80 19.78 7.50
CA LYS A 245 -28.53 20.54 8.52
C LYS A 245 -28.52 22.02 8.17
N LYS A 246 -29.71 22.64 8.14
CA LYS A 246 -29.85 24.08 7.99
C LYS A 246 -29.33 24.76 9.26
N ILE A 247 -28.50 25.79 9.12
CA ILE A 247 -27.79 26.44 10.24
C ILE A 247 -28.48 27.74 10.65
N ASN A 248 -28.88 28.56 9.69
CA ASN A 248 -29.52 29.84 9.92
C ASN A 248 -31.06 29.70 9.99
N THR A 249 -31.71 30.56 10.76
CA THR A 249 -33.18 30.68 10.75
C THR A 249 -33.61 31.63 9.64
N ASP A 250 -33.05 32.85 9.64
CA ASP A 250 -33.27 33.88 8.62
C ASP A 250 -32.16 33.88 7.58
N PRO A 251 -32.43 34.20 6.29
CA PRO A 251 -31.41 34.24 5.26
C PRO A 251 -30.23 35.16 5.61
N VAL A 252 -29.02 34.72 5.30
CA VAL A 252 -27.79 35.46 5.57
C VAL A 252 -27.50 36.39 4.39
N TYR A 253 -27.63 37.69 4.60
CA TYR A 253 -27.36 38.74 3.61
C TYR A 253 -25.89 39.11 3.59
N PHE A 254 -25.34 39.36 2.40
CA PHE A 254 -23.99 39.90 2.22
C PHE A 254 -23.93 40.72 0.93
N GLY A 255 -23.15 41.79 0.98
CA GLY A 255 -22.86 42.67 -0.14
C GLY A 255 -21.50 42.40 -0.74
N THR A 256 -21.02 43.36 -1.53
CA THR A 256 -19.82 43.23 -2.36
C THR A 256 -18.70 44.20 -2.01
N LYS A 257 -18.84 44.99 -0.94
CA LYS A 257 -17.90 46.07 -0.56
C LYS A 257 -18.13 46.59 0.85
N ASN A 258 -17.12 47.29 1.38
CA ASN A 258 -17.11 47.97 2.67
C ASN A 258 -17.31 47.04 3.88
N ASP A 259 -16.69 45.86 3.86
CA ASP A 259 -16.84 44.83 4.89
C ASP A 259 -18.34 44.45 5.10
N ASP A 260 -19.10 44.35 4.02
CA ASP A 260 -20.53 43.99 4.04
C ASP A 260 -20.72 42.48 3.99
N PHE A 261 -20.26 41.82 5.05
CA PHE A 261 -20.34 40.37 5.20
C PHE A 261 -21.61 39.94 5.94
N GLY A 262 -22.10 38.76 5.57
CA GLY A 262 -23.15 38.08 6.32
C GLY A 262 -22.55 37.24 7.44
N SER A 263 -23.22 37.12 8.59
CA SER A 263 -22.75 36.26 9.67
C SER A 263 -23.80 35.22 10.08
N PHE A 264 -23.33 34.03 10.44
CA PHE A 264 -24.15 32.96 10.99
C PHE A 264 -23.41 32.23 12.11
N GLN A 265 -24.16 31.54 12.97
CA GLN A 265 -23.61 30.81 14.12
C GLN A 265 -24.01 29.34 14.07
N ILE A 266 -23.06 28.47 14.41
CA ILE A 266 -23.27 27.03 14.51
C ILE A 266 -24.27 26.73 15.64
N GLN A 267 -25.29 25.95 15.32
CA GLN A 267 -26.35 25.55 16.26
C GLN A 267 -26.10 24.17 16.89
N GLU A 268 -25.22 23.36 16.30
CA GLU A 268 -24.90 22.01 16.75
C GLU A 268 -23.40 21.78 16.74
N ALA A 269 -22.83 21.35 17.87
CA ALA A 269 -21.41 21.01 17.94
C ALA A 269 -21.15 19.69 17.21
N GLY A 270 -19.99 19.57 16.57
CA GLY A 270 -19.62 18.34 15.87
C GLY A 270 -18.55 18.53 14.81
N LYS A 271 -18.43 17.55 13.92
CA LYS A 271 -17.57 17.62 12.74
C LYS A 271 -18.42 18.04 11.54
N ILE A 272 -17.96 19.03 10.79
CA ILE A 272 -18.56 19.45 9.52
C ILE A 272 -17.64 19.05 8.37
N TYR A 273 -18.18 18.38 7.36
CA TYR A 273 -17.44 17.98 6.16
C TYR A 273 -17.39 19.07 5.11
N THR A 274 -18.46 19.83 4.95
CA THR A 274 -18.56 20.97 4.02
C THR A 274 -19.81 21.79 4.30
N PHE A 275 -19.97 22.90 3.58
CA PHE A 275 -21.15 23.74 3.57
C PHE A 275 -21.82 23.73 2.18
N LYS A 276 -23.11 24.08 2.15
CA LYS A 276 -23.78 24.53 0.92
C LYS A 276 -24.59 25.79 1.20
N LEU A 277 -24.68 26.64 0.19
CA LEU A 277 -25.49 27.85 0.18
C LEU A 277 -26.64 27.67 -0.79
N VAL A 278 -27.86 27.94 -0.35
CA VAL A 278 -29.06 27.93 -1.19
C VAL A 278 -29.50 29.37 -1.38
N HIS A 279 -29.50 29.85 -2.62
CA HIS A 279 -29.88 31.23 -2.93
C HIS A 279 -31.35 31.47 -2.57
N THR A 280 -31.61 32.56 -1.86
CA THR A 280 -32.97 32.95 -1.50
C THR A 280 -33.43 34.16 -2.31
N ASN A 281 -32.65 35.25 -2.32
CA ASN A 281 -32.98 36.47 -3.04
C ASN A 281 -31.74 37.36 -3.26
N GLY A 282 -31.89 38.41 -4.07
CA GLY A 282 -30.85 39.39 -4.34
C GLY A 282 -29.82 38.93 -5.37
N THR A 283 -28.92 39.83 -5.73
CA THR A 283 -27.88 39.61 -6.74
C THR A 283 -26.71 40.54 -6.50
N VAL A 284 -25.52 40.12 -6.91
CA VAL A 284 -24.24 40.81 -6.74
C VAL A 284 -23.50 40.93 -8.07
N THR A 285 -22.61 41.92 -8.20
CA THR A 285 -21.68 42.05 -9.34
C THR A 285 -20.35 42.67 -8.90
N CYS A 286 -19.26 42.26 -9.55
CA CYS A 286 -17.94 42.89 -9.42
C CYS A 286 -17.77 44.17 -10.25
N ASP A 287 -18.73 44.46 -11.14
CA ASP A 287 -18.75 45.70 -11.89
C ASP A 287 -20.17 45.95 -12.40
N THR A 288 -20.73 47.12 -12.09
CA THR A 288 -22.06 47.56 -12.53
C THR A 288 -22.30 47.52 -14.05
N TYR A 289 -21.25 47.46 -14.87
CA TYR A 289 -21.37 47.28 -16.32
C TYR A 289 -21.89 45.89 -16.72
N TYR A 290 -21.62 44.86 -15.91
CA TYR A 290 -22.04 43.49 -16.20
C TYR A 290 -23.31 43.12 -15.46
N LYS A 291 -24.02 42.12 -15.99
CA LYS A 291 -25.23 41.59 -15.34
C LYS A 291 -24.89 41.00 -13.98
N SER A 292 -25.69 41.36 -12.99
CA SER A 292 -25.61 40.80 -11.64
C SER A 292 -25.93 39.31 -11.64
N THR A 293 -25.30 38.59 -10.72
CA THR A 293 -25.40 37.14 -10.54
C THR A 293 -25.71 36.81 -9.10
N LYS A 294 -25.89 35.53 -8.77
CA LYS A 294 -26.16 35.10 -7.39
C LYS A 294 -24.90 35.04 -6.54
N TRP A 295 -23.76 34.66 -7.13
CA TRP A 295 -22.57 34.20 -6.37
C TRP A 295 -21.22 34.75 -6.82
N GLY A 296 -21.20 35.61 -7.83
CA GLY A 296 -19.93 36.07 -8.39
C GLY A 296 -20.10 37.08 -9.51
N CYS A 297 -19.34 36.91 -10.60
CA CYS A 297 -19.27 37.91 -11.64
C CYS A 297 -19.11 37.34 -13.05
N LEU A 298 -19.69 38.02 -14.04
CA LEU A 298 -19.60 37.66 -15.47
C LEU A 298 -18.48 38.41 -16.20
N HIS A 299 -17.54 39.01 -15.47
CA HIS A 299 -16.44 39.77 -16.07
C HIS A 299 -15.59 38.85 -16.98
N PRO A 300 -15.36 39.19 -18.26
CA PRO A 300 -14.70 38.31 -19.22
C PRO A 300 -13.29 37.86 -18.82
N TYR A 301 -12.56 38.71 -18.09
CA TYR A 301 -11.21 38.42 -17.59
C TYR A 301 -11.16 37.19 -16.66
N LEU A 302 -12.24 36.93 -15.91
CA LEU A 302 -12.32 35.82 -14.95
C LEU A 302 -12.40 34.44 -15.63
N ARG A 303 -12.66 34.39 -16.94
CA ARG A 303 -12.80 33.16 -17.73
C ARG A 303 -13.74 32.15 -17.07
N ASN A 304 -13.22 31.08 -16.46
CA ASN A 304 -14.00 30.03 -15.78
C ASN A 304 -14.08 30.24 -14.27
N HIS A 305 -13.21 31.06 -13.68
CA HIS A 305 -13.16 31.35 -12.25
C HIS A 305 -14.15 32.47 -11.93
N ARG A 306 -15.45 32.20 -12.01
CA ARG A 306 -16.47 33.26 -11.92
C ARG A 306 -17.17 33.34 -10.57
N LEU A 307 -16.88 32.42 -9.65
CA LEU A 307 -17.43 32.44 -8.29
C LEU A 307 -16.58 33.33 -7.40
N LEU A 308 -17.23 34.16 -6.59
CA LEU A 308 -16.55 35.02 -5.61
C LEU A 308 -17.13 34.87 -4.20
N THR A 309 -18.26 34.20 -4.00
CA THR A 309 -18.79 33.94 -2.67
C THR A 309 -17.92 32.96 -1.90
N VAL A 310 -17.47 33.33 -0.70
CA VAL A 310 -16.62 32.49 0.17
C VAL A 310 -17.13 32.49 1.60
N ILE A 311 -16.84 31.41 2.34
CA ILE A 311 -17.11 31.33 3.78
C ILE A 311 -15.78 31.50 4.53
N THR A 312 -15.79 32.27 5.61
CA THR A 312 -14.65 32.41 6.51
C THR A 312 -15.00 32.05 7.95
N TYR A 313 -13.99 31.66 8.71
CA TYR A 313 -14.03 31.39 10.16
C TYR A 313 -12.81 32.06 10.84
N PRO A 314 -12.61 32.00 12.17
CA PRO A 314 -11.72 32.89 12.93
C PRO A 314 -10.43 33.34 12.22
N ASN A 315 -10.12 34.64 12.34
CA ASN A 315 -9.06 35.36 11.63
C ASN A 315 -9.22 35.47 10.09
N LYS A 316 -10.47 35.52 9.58
CA LYS A 316 -10.78 35.59 8.14
C LYS A 316 -10.21 34.40 7.33
N THR A 317 -10.04 33.25 7.98
CA THR A 317 -9.56 32.02 7.32
C THR A 317 -10.63 31.51 6.35
N VAL A 318 -10.30 31.32 5.07
CA VAL A 318 -11.25 30.92 4.02
C VAL A 318 -11.48 29.40 4.02
N LEU A 319 -12.73 28.97 3.82
CA LEU A 319 -13.12 27.58 3.66
C LEU A 319 -13.80 27.34 2.31
N PRO A 320 -13.44 26.26 1.58
CA PRO A 320 -12.19 25.49 1.70
C PRO A 320 -10.98 26.29 1.19
N LEU A 321 -9.84 26.22 1.92
CA LEU A 321 -8.59 26.92 1.56
C LEU A 321 -8.03 26.54 0.18
N ALA A 322 -8.21 25.28 -0.24
CA ALA A 322 -7.45 24.71 -1.35
C ALA A 322 -7.79 25.33 -2.72
N GLU A 323 -9.02 25.79 -2.92
CA GLU A 323 -9.49 26.31 -4.22
C GLU A 323 -9.29 27.82 -4.33
N PHE A 324 -9.60 28.54 -3.26
CA PHE A 324 -9.39 29.98 -3.21
C PHE A 324 -7.89 30.34 -3.29
N ALA A 325 -7.01 29.59 -2.61
CA ALA A 325 -5.58 29.88 -2.62
C ALA A 325 -4.84 29.49 -3.92
N LYS A 326 -5.36 28.54 -4.70
CA LYS A 326 -4.68 28.04 -5.91
C LYS A 326 -4.97 28.87 -7.17
N CYS A 327 -6.12 29.56 -7.25
CA CYS A 327 -6.59 30.19 -8.48
C CYS A 327 -7.24 31.57 -8.28
N SER A 328 -6.78 32.38 -7.32
CA SER A 328 -7.36 33.71 -7.07
C SER A 328 -6.95 34.75 -8.13
N VAL A 329 -7.45 34.64 -9.36
CA VAL A 329 -7.52 35.81 -10.24
C VAL A 329 -8.62 36.71 -9.66
N ASP A 330 -8.26 37.88 -9.16
CA ASP A 330 -9.19 38.83 -8.51
C ASP A 330 -10.08 38.18 -7.42
N TYR A 331 -9.51 37.25 -6.64
CA TYR A 331 -10.22 36.58 -5.53
C TYR A 331 -11.45 35.77 -5.97
N SER A 332 -11.38 35.24 -7.19
CA SER A 332 -12.38 34.36 -7.77
C SER A 332 -11.90 32.90 -7.86
N TYR A 333 -12.83 31.98 -8.05
CA TYR A 333 -12.56 30.54 -8.17
C TYR A 333 -13.62 29.85 -9.02
N GLN A 334 -13.44 28.55 -9.26
CA GLN A 334 -14.42 27.68 -9.91
C GLN A 334 -14.69 26.47 -9.01
N LEU A 335 -15.92 25.95 -9.08
CA LEU A 335 -16.31 24.66 -8.50
C LEU A 335 -16.82 23.78 -9.63
N ASP A 336 -16.46 22.50 -9.61
CA ASP A 336 -16.90 21.55 -10.63
C ASP A 336 -18.44 21.46 -10.66
N GLY A 337 -19.02 21.71 -11.83
CA GLY A 337 -20.47 21.70 -12.03
C GLY A 337 -21.23 22.93 -11.51
N ALA A 338 -20.57 23.91 -10.88
CA ALA A 338 -21.22 25.11 -10.39
C ALA A 338 -21.15 26.28 -11.38
N HIS A 339 -22.20 27.08 -11.42
CA HIS A 339 -22.30 28.30 -12.21
C HIS A 339 -22.67 29.49 -11.30
N VAL A 340 -22.32 30.72 -11.69
CA VAL A 340 -22.61 31.95 -10.92
C VAL A 340 -24.09 32.21 -10.62
N ASN A 341 -24.98 31.50 -11.32
CA ASN A 341 -26.43 31.56 -11.16
C ASN A 341 -27.05 30.22 -10.73
N SER A 342 -26.24 29.24 -10.33
CA SER A 342 -26.76 27.99 -9.77
C SER A 342 -27.68 28.28 -8.58
N PRO A 343 -28.79 27.55 -8.39
CA PRO A 343 -29.68 27.76 -7.24
C PRO A 343 -28.98 27.43 -5.92
N THR A 344 -28.01 26.53 -5.97
CA THR A 344 -27.23 26.07 -4.83
C THR A 344 -25.74 26.10 -5.18
N LEU A 345 -24.92 26.54 -4.24
CA LEU A 345 -23.48 26.28 -4.25
C LEU A 345 -23.15 25.24 -3.19
N VAL A 346 -22.56 24.13 -3.60
CA VAL A 346 -22.04 23.11 -2.68
C VAL A 346 -20.52 23.24 -2.71
N PHE A 347 -19.92 23.54 -1.56
CA PHE A 347 -18.47 23.63 -1.47
C PHE A 347 -17.84 22.24 -1.46
N ASN A 348 -16.61 22.13 -1.94
CA ASN A 348 -15.86 20.89 -1.90
C ASN A 348 -15.61 20.41 -0.47
N LEU A 349 -15.48 19.09 -0.33
CA LEU A 349 -15.19 18.44 0.94
C LEU A 349 -13.90 18.98 1.55
N LEU A 350 -13.93 19.24 2.86
CA LEU A 350 -12.73 19.64 3.58
C LEU A 350 -11.76 18.45 3.66
N PRO A 351 -10.44 18.66 3.44
CA PRO A 351 -9.43 17.61 3.60
C PRO A 351 -9.40 17.01 5.01
N THR A 352 -9.82 17.79 6.00
CA THR A 352 -10.04 17.34 7.36
C THR A 352 -11.34 17.97 7.86
N PRO A 353 -12.26 17.18 8.45
CA PRO A 353 -13.53 17.71 8.94
C PRO A 353 -13.31 18.80 9.99
N LEU A 354 -14.05 19.90 9.87
CA LEU A 354 -13.95 21.02 10.78
C LEU A 354 -14.67 20.69 12.08
N VAL A 355 -13.95 20.70 13.20
CA VAL A 355 -14.56 20.58 14.53
C VAL A 355 -15.13 21.93 14.93
N VAL A 356 -16.42 21.97 15.22
CA VAL A 356 -17.16 23.18 15.57
C VAL A 356 -17.88 23.06 16.91
N SER A 357 -18.04 24.21 17.57
CA SER A 357 -18.79 24.36 18.82
C SER A 357 -20.06 25.19 18.61
N ILE A 358 -21.06 24.98 19.46
CA ILE A 358 -22.28 25.81 19.48
C ILE A 358 -21.89 27.28 19.69
N GLY A 359 -22.50 28.17 18.91
CA GLY A 359 -22.26 29.61 18.95
C GLY A 359 -21.03 30.08 18.17
N GLN A 360 -20.23 29.15 17.61
CA GLN A 360 -19.09 29.53 16.78
C GLN A 360 -19.55 30.30 15.53
N GLN A 361 -18.99 31.49 15.32
CA GLN A 361 -19.37 32.39 14.24
C GLN A 361 -18.59 32.11 12.95
N PHE A 362 -19.31 32.17 11.84
CA PHE A 362 -18.80 32.10 10.48
C PHE A 362 -19.35 33.26 9.67
N LEU A 363 -18.61 33.67 8.65
CA LEU A 363 -18.96 34.82 7.82
C LEU A 363 -19.05 34.41 6.35
N ILE A 364 -20.02 34.96 5.62
CA ILE A 364 -20.13 34.84 4.16
C ILE A 364 -19.67 36.17 3.56
N TRP A 365 -18.74 36.08 2.62
CA TRP A 365 -18.12 37.21 1.98
C TRP A 365 -18.24 37.13 0.48
N TYR A 366 -18.19 38.30 -0.16
CA TYR A 366 -17.75 38.43 -1.53
C TYR A 366 -16.22 38.54 -1.57
N GLY A 367 -15.55 37.77 -2.44
CA GLY A 367 -14.10 37.58 -2.40
C GLY A 367 -13.29 38.86 -2.54
N GLN A 368 -13.76 39.80 -3.37
CA GLN A 368 -13.16 41.13 -3.51
C GLN A 368 -13.34 42.01 -2.27
N ASP A 369 -14.50 41.92 -1.61
CA ASP A 369 -14.79 42.62 -0.34
C ASP A 369 -13.89 42.11 0.79
N LEU A 370 -13.78 40.78 0.89
CA LEU A 370 -12.89 40.12 1.86
C LEU A 370 -11.44 40.60 1.74
N ALA A 371 -10.99 40.82 0.50
CA ALA A 371 -9.63 41.21 0.17
C ALA A 371 -9.40 42.74 0.13
N ASN A 372 -10.46 43.54 0.33
CA ASN A 372 -10.43 44.99 0.12
C ASN A 372 -9.89 45.39 -1.27
N TYR A 373 -10.34 44.67 -2.31
CA TYR A 373 -9.81 44.76 -3.67
C TYR A 373 -10.86 45.22 -4.68
N THR A 374 -10.56 46.33 -5.37
CA THR A 374 -11.36 46.87 -6.50
C THR A 374 -12.86 46.91 -6.22
N GLU A 375 -13.26 47.52 -5.11
CA GLU A 375 -14.67 47.52 -4.66
C GLU A 375 -15.53 48.67 -5.23
N LEU A 376 -14.93 49.65 -5.91
CA LEU A 376 -15.60 50.90 -6.25
C LEU A 376 -16.81 50.71 -7.18
N ASN A 377 -16.68 49.83 -8.18
CA ASN A 377 -17.71 49.47 -9.15
C ASN A 377 -18.51 48.22 -8.74
N ASN A 378 -18.20 47.62 -7.58
CA ASN A 378 -18.99 46.52 -7.04
C ASN A 378 -20.36 47.03 -6.57
N ALA A 379 -21.39 46.20 -6.76
CA ALA A 379 -22.74 46.53 -6.32
C ALA A 379 -23.60 45.30 -6.06
N GLY A 380 -24.68 45.54 -5.33
CA GLY A 380 -25.71 44.55 -5.04
C GLY A 380 -25.54 43.90 -3.68
N GLU A 381 -26.58 43.21 -3.27
CA GLU A 381 -26.70 42.44 -2.04
C GLU A 381 -27.43 41.15 -2.40
N THR A 382 -26.98 40.04 -1.85
CA THR A 382 -27.58 38.73 -2.06
C THR A 382 -27.72 38.01 -0.72
N CYS A 383 -28.65 37.07 -0.64
CA CYS A 383 -28.85 36.28 0.56
C CYS A 383 -29.00 34.80 0.27
N ALA A 384 -28.65 34.00 1.27
CA ALA A 384 -28.69 32.56 1.18
C ALA A 384 -29.07 31.90 2.51
N ASP A 385 -29.69 30.73 2.39
CA ASP A 385 -29.72 29.75 3.46
C ASP A 385 -28.42 28.94 3.49
N VAL A 386 -27.89 28.73 4.69
CA VAL A 386 -26.66 28.00 4.96
C VAL A 386 -26.99 26.63 5.50
N TYR A 387 -26.39 25.61 4.90
CA TYR A 387 -26.45 24.24 5.40
C TYR A 387 -25.03 23.72 5.61
N ALA A 388 -24.85 22.91 6.63
CA ALA A 388 -23.62 22.16 6.87
C ALA A 388 -23.88 20.67 6.73
N LEU A 389 -22.91 19.94 6.17
CA LEU A 389 -22.95 18.49 6.09
C LEU A 389 -22.25 17.89 7.31
N TYR A 390 -23.01 17.17 8.12
CA TYR A 390 -22.50 16.43 9.28
C TYR A 390 -22.27 14.95 8.92
N PRO A 391 -21.51 14.19 9.72
CA PRO A 391 -21.54 12.73 9.67
C PRO A 391 -22.95 12.18 9.76
N SER A 392 -23.21 11.10 9.04
CA SER A 392 -24.45 10.35 9.15
C SER A 392 -24.61 9.86 10.60
N PRO A 393 -25.83 9.87 11.17
CA PRO A 393 -26.06 9.48 12.56
C PRO A 393 -25.55 8.07 12.90
N GLU A 394 -25.55 7.17 11.92
CA GLU A 394 -25.09 5.77 12.04
C GLU A 394 -23.57 5.64 12.28
N LEU A 395 -22.80 6.71 12.04
CA LEU A 395 -21.34 6.77 12.24
C LEU A 395 -20.93 7.35 13.62
N GLN A 396 -21.89 7.63 14.51
CA GLN A 396 -21.60 8.20 15.84
C GLN A 396 -21.37 7.15 16.95
N HIS A 397 -21.42 5.85 16.63
CA HIS A 397 -21.22 4.75 17.58
C HIS A 397 -19.96 3.92 17.32
#